data_AF-A0A3M2H2M1-F1
#
_entry.id   AF-A0A3M2H2M1-F1
#
_cell.length_a   1.000
_cell.length_b   1.000
_cell.length_c   1.000
_cell.angle_alpha   90.00
_cell.angle_beta   90.00
_cell.angle_gamma   90.00
#
_symmetry.space_group_name_H-M   'P 1'
#
loop_
_entity.id
_entity.type
_entity.pdbx_description
1 polymer ?
#
loop_
_entity_poly.entity_id
_entity_poly.type
_entity_poly.pdbx_seq_one_letter_code
_entity_poly.pdbx_strand_id
1 'polypeptide(L)'
;MEFYFFPDVYADRFLVDYYIVAFKLKDKGCVETREWEGREYITRVLDWECFKRSAYDIVIYEFGDELARFSDIETALSDAYKMACLEASRRVPSSIVPATGIGSPPVEVIKKVFPMPFDFEPFPEDVDSFLDQLVKKVEVQTIEKEHTDDDEIPF
;
A
#
# COMPACT_ATOMS: atom_id res chain seq x y z
N MET A 1 -10.22 18.16 -12.34
CA MET A 1 -10.62 17.36 -11.16
C MET A 1 -9.35 16.84 -10.53
N GLU A 2 -9.28 16.87 -9.21
CA GLU A 2 -8.13 16.40 -8.44
C GLU A 2 -8.35 14.95 -8.02
N PHE A 3 -7.29 14.16 -8.06
CA PHE A 3 -7.24 12.76 -7.66
C PHE A 3 -6.18 12.61 -6.58
N TYR A 4 -6.34 11.56 -5.77
CA TYR A 4 -5.44 11.24 -4.67
C TYR A 4 -5.08 9.77 -4.72
N PHE A 5 -3.81 9.50 -4.43
CA PHE A 5 -3.35 8.19 -4.06
C PHE A 5 -2.78 8.21 -2.65
N PHE A 6 -3.10 7.17 -1.88
CA PHE A 6 -2.59 6.93 -0.53
C PHE A 6 -1.55 5.80 -0.60
N PRO A 7 -0.25 6.10 -0.73
CA PRO A 7 0.83 5.12 -0.79
C PRO A 7 1.14 4.54 0.60
N ASP A 8 0.10 4.04 1.26
CA ASP A 8 0.20 3.52 2.63
C ASP A 8 0.91 2.18 2.64
N VAL A 9 1.56 1.89 3.76
CA VAL A 9 2.41 0.71 3.91
C VAL A 9 2.19 0.07 5.27
N TYR A 10 2.03 -1.25 5.30
CA TYR A 10 2.02 -2.03 6.52
C TYR A 10 3.44 -2.44 6.91
N ALA A 11 3.82 -2.17 8.15
CA ALA A 11 4.96 -2.70 8.87
C ALA A 11 4.45 -3.74 9.87
N ASP A 12 4.44 -5.02 9.48
CA ASP A 12 3.68 -6.07 10.16
C ASP A 12 2.19 -5.68 10.34
N ARG A 13 1.77 -5.33 11.57
CA ARG A 13 0.39 -4.89 11.88
C ARG A 13 0.23 -3.37 11.97
N PHE A 14 1.33 -2.62 11.86
CA PHE A 14 1.31 -1.17 11.97
C PHE A 14 1.13 -0.55 10.59
N LEU A 15 0.19 0.37 10.44
CA LEU A 15 -0.04 1.11 9.20
C LEU A 15 0.70 2.45 9.24
N VAL A 16 1.50 2.72 8.20
CA VAL A 16 2.06 4.04 7.89
C VAL A 16 1.18 4.67 6.82
N ASP A 17 0.39 5.69 7.18
CA ASP A 17 -0.67 6.32 6.37
C ASP A 17 -0.53 7.85 6.26
N TYR A 18 0.71 8.35 6.34
CA TYR A 18 0.98 9.78 6.50
C TYR A 18 1.06 10.54 5.17
N TYR A 19 1.29 9.82 4.08
CA TYR A 19 1.61 10.40 2.78
C TYR A 19 0.42 10.38 1.83
N ILE A 20 0.25 11.46 1.05
CA ILE A 20 -0.79 11.55 0.02
C ILE A 20 -0.15 12.09 -1.26
N VAL A 21 -0.37 11.41 -2.38
CA VAL A 21 0.00 11.91 -3.71
C VAL A 21 -1.25 12.51 -4.35
N ALA A 22 -1.33 13.84 -4.41
CA ALA A 22 -2.39 14.56 -5.11
C ALA A 22 -1.94 14.90 -6.53
N PHE A 23 -2.84 14.79 -7.50
CA PHE A 23 -2.55 15.13 -8.90
C PHE A 23 -3.84 15.38 -9.69
N LYS A 24 -3.68 15.90 -10.91
CA LYS A 24 -4.77 16.08 -11.88
C LYS A 24 -4.48 15.27 -13.14
N LEU A 25 -5.55 14.90 -13.85
CA LEU A 25 -5.46 14.22 -15.15
C LEU A 25 -5.99 15.11 -16.27
N LYS A 26 -5.26 15.22 -17.38
CA LYS A 26 -5.70 15.93 -18.59
C LYS A 26 -6.77 15.13 -19.32
N ASP A 27 -6.61 13.82 -19.33
CA ASP A 27 -7.49 12.84 -19.95
C ASP A 27 -7.77 11.71 -18.96
N LYS A 28 -9.06 11.48 -18.68
CA LYS A 28 -9.54 10.39 -17.82
C LYS A 28 -9.74 9.07 -18.57
N GLY A 29 -9.71 9.06 -19.89
CA GLY A 29 -9.88 7.85 -20.70
C GLY A 29 -8.82 6.78 -20.47
N CYS A 30 -7.73 7.11 -19.77
CA CYS A 30 -6.67 6.18 -19.38
C CYS A 30 -6.92 5.45 -18.05
N VAL A 31 -8.01 5.75 -17.34
CA VAL A 31 -8.30 5.17 -16.02
C VAL A 31 -9.77 4.74 -15.89
N GLU A 32 -10.01 3.73 -15.05
CA GLU A 32 -11.35 3.43 -14.53
C GLU A 32 -11.47 4.05 -13.14
N THR A 33 -12.65 4.61 -12.86
CA THR A 33 -12.92 5.25 -11.58
C THR A 33 -14.19 4.69 -10.94
N ARG A 34 -14.26 4.81 -9.62
CA ARG A 34 -15.44 4.48 -8.83
C ARG A 34 -15.70 5.57 -7.82
N GLU A 35 -16.96 5.97 -7.68
CA GLU A 35 -17.39 6.86 -6.62
C GLU A 35 -17.53 6.09 -5.30
N TRP A 36 -16.98 6.65 -4.23
CA TRP A 36 -17.12 6.16 -2.87
C TRP A 36 -17.22 7.36 -1.92
N GLU A 37 -18.24 7.38 -1.05
CA GLU A 37 -18.45 8.46 -0.07
C GLU A 37 -18.39 9.89 -0.65
N GLY A 38 -18.89 10.07 -1.88
CA GLY A 38 -18.92 11.37 -2.57
C GLY A 38 -17.57 11.81 -3.15
N ARG A 39 -16.58 10.91 -3.24
CA ARG A 39 -15.28 11.13 -3.89
C ARG A 39 -15.05 10.11 -5.00
N GLU A 40 -14.37 10.53 -6.06
CA GLU A 40 -14.02 9.68 -7.20
C GLU A 40 -12.61 9.12 -7.02
N TYR A 41 -12.48 7.80 -7.03
CA TYR A 41 -11.20 7.10 -6.86
C TYR A 41 -10.83 6.35 -8.13
N ILE A 42 -9.55 6.36 -8.49
CA ILE A 42 -9.03 5.55 -9.59
C ILE A 42 -8.92 4.11 -9.09
N THR A 43 -9.67 3.20 -9.69
CA THR A 43 -9.66 1.77 -9.37
C THR A 43 -8.76 0.97 -10.29
N ARG A 44 -8.47 1.51 -11.49
CA ARG A 44 -7.64 0.84 -12.49
C ARG A 44 -6.94 1.84 -13.40
N VAL A 45 -5.71 1.52 -13.80
CA VAL A 45 -5.01 2.23 -14.88
C VAL A 45 -4.98 1.34 -16.13
N LEU A 46 -5.66 1.79 -17.19
CA LEU A 46 -5.84 1.03 -18.44
C LEU A 46 -4.61 1.11 -19.34
N ASP A 47 -3.97 2.28 -19.40
CA ASP A 47 -2.75 2.54 -20.15
C ASP A 47 -1.79 3.36 -19.28
N TRP A 48 -0.72 2.71 -18.83
CA TRP A 48 0.28 3.31 -17.96
C TRP A 48 0.97 4.53 -18.59
N GLU A 49 1.35 4.44 -19.86
CA GLU A 49 2.09 5.51 -20.52
C GLU A 49 1.18 6.70 -20.84
N CYS A 50 -0.10 6.44 -21.16
CA CYS A 50 -1.09 7.50 -21.27
C CYS A 50 -1.34 8.18 -19.91
N PHE A 51 -1.49 7.38 -18.84
CA PHE A 51 -1.67 7.89 -17.48
C PHE A 51 -0.53 8.82 -17.05
N LYS A 52 0.73 8.42 -17.23
CA LYS A 52 1.89 9.26 -16.90
C LYS A 52 1.89 10.59 -17.64
N ARG A 53 1.62 10.58 -18.95
CA ARG A 53 1.55 11.82 -19.76
C ARG A 53 0.35 12.69 -19.41
N SER A 54 -0.74 12.08 -18.93
CA SER A 54 -1.97 12.75 -18.53
C SER A 54 -1.84 13.42 -17.17
N ALA A 55 -1.06 12.84 -16.24
CA ALA A 55 -0.85 13.36 -14.90
C ALA A 55 -0.09 14.70 -14.90
N TYR A 56 -0.58 15.64 -14.09
CA TYR A 56 0.05 16.96 -13.89
C TYR A 56 -0.34 17.54 -12.52
N ASP A 57 0.33 18.62 -12.11
CA ASP A 57 0.13 19.27 -10.80
C ASP A 57 0.27 18.24 -9.66
N ILE A 58 1.36 17.46 -9.72
CA ILE A 58 1.60 16.32 -8.84
C ILE A 58 2.32 16.82 -7.59
N VAL A 59 1.73 16.55 -6.43
CA VAL A 59 2.21 17.03 -5.13
C VAL A 59 2.15 15.89 -4.12
N ILE A 60 3.22 15.73 -3.34
CA ILE A 60 3.22 14.86 -2.16
C ILE A 60 2.95 15.70 -0.92
N TYR A 61 2.00 15.27 -0.11
CA TYR A 61 1.73 15.80 1.22
C TYR A 61 2.12 14.80 2.29
N GLU A 62 2.55 15.31 3.45
CA GLU A 62 2.76 14.55 4.69
C GLU A 62 1.94 15.22 5.80
N PHE A 63 1.00 14.51 6.42
CA PHE A 63 0.08 15.07 7.42
C PHE A 63 -0.66 16.36 7.00
N GLY A 64 -0.84 16.57 5.69
CA GLY A 64 -1.47 17.76 5.12
C GLY A 64 -0.50 18.89 4.75
N ASP A 65 0.78 18.79 5.12
CA ASP A 65 1.82 19.73 4.72
C ASP A 65 2.41 19.34 3.36
N GLU A 66 2.57 20.32 2.46
CA GLU A 66 3.19 20.10 1.15
C GLU A 66 4.68 19.78 1.32
N LEU A 67 5.10 18.60 0.89
CA LEU A 67 6.48 18.13 1.03
C LEU A 67 7.29 18.40 -0.26
N ALA A 68 6.73 18.04 -1.42
CA ALA A 68 7.40 18.23 -2.70
C ALA A 68 6.44 18.20 -3.89
N ARG A 69 6.86 18.81 -5.00
CA ARG A 69 6.16 18.81 -6.29
C ARG A 69 6.95 18.03 -7.34
N PHE A 70 6.22 17.36 -8.22
CA PHE A 70 6.79 16.49 -9.24
C PHE A 70 6.21 16.79 -10.62
N SER A 71 7.02 16.55 -11.65
CA SER A 71 6.59 16.59 -13.04
C SER A 71 6.16 15.23 -13.58
N ASP A 72 6.45 14.15 -12.85
CA ASP A 72 6.24 12.77 -13.24
C ASP A 72 5.63 11.97 -12.09
N ILE A 73 4.51 11.27 -12.37
CA ILE A 73 3.70 10.59 -11.35
C ILE A 73 4.36 9.29 -10.87
N GLU A 74 5.11 8.63 -11.75
CA GLU A 74 5.85 7.40 -11.43
C GLU A 74 6.94 7.70 -10.39
N THR A 75 7.69 8.77 -10.61
CA THR A 75 8.70 9.27 -9.66
C THR A 75 8.07 9.69 -8.34
N ALA A 76 6.98 10.46 -8.38
CA ALA A 76 6.27 10.90 -7.16
C ALA A 76 5.80 9.72 -6.31
N LEU A 77 5.18 8.71 -6.93
CA LEU A 77 4.73 7.52 -6.23
C LEU A 77 5.89 6.68 -5.69
N SER A 78 6.97 6.51 -6.47
CA SER A 78 8.15 5.78 -6.02
C SER A 78 8.79 6.45 -4.80
N ASP A 79 8.90 7.78 -4.81
CA ASP A 79 9.47 8.52 -3.68
C ASP A 79 8.54 8.51 -2.47
N ALA A 80 7.22 8.62 -2.66
CA ALA A 80 6.26 8.48 -1.58
C ALA A 80 6.34 7.11 -0.90
N TYR A 81 6.41 6.02 -1.67
CA TYR A 81 6.59 4.69 -1.11
C TYR A 81 7.95 4.51 -0.43
N LYS A 82 9.04 5.06 -0.96
CA LYS A 82 10.34 5.03 -0.27
C LYS A 82 10.28 5.73 1.08
N MET A 83 9.62 6.88 1.17
CA MET A 83 9.42 7.60 2.44
C MET A 83 8.60 6.76 3.42
N ALA A 84 7.46 6.21 2.98
CA ALA A 84 6.63 5.32 3.80
C ALA A 84 7.39 4.08 4.29
N CYS A 85 8.17 3.44 3.40
CA CYS A 85 8.98 2.27 3.75
C CYS A 85 10.13 2.61 4.69
N LEU A 86 10.76 3.78 4.52
CA LEU A 86 11.80 4.25 5.43
C LEU A 86 11.24 4.45 6.83
N GLU A 87 10.06 5.08 6.96
CA GLU A 87 9.37 5.26 8.24
C GLU A 87 8.98 3.91 8.86
N ALA A 88 8.39 3.01 8.05
CA ALA A 88 8.10 1.64 8.46
C ALA A 88 9.34 0.90 9.00
N SER A 89 10.48 1.03 8.32
CA SER A 89 11.72 0.33 8.68
C SER A 89 12.29 0.73 10.05
N ARG A 90 11.98 1.93 10.56
CA ARG A 90 12.43 2.40 11.89
C ARG A 90 11.90 1.52 13.03
N ARG A 91 10.86 0.74 12.76
CA ARG A 91 10.24 -0.21 13.70
C ARG A 91 10.87 -1.60 13.65
N VAL A 92 11.81 -1.86 12.74
CA VAL A 92 12.44 -3.16 12.50
C VAL A 92 11.38 -4.27 12.30
N PRO A 93 10.41 -4.09 11.37
CA PRO A 93 9.37 -5.07 11.15
C PRO A 93 9.91 -6.35 10.50
N SER A 94 9.18 -7.45 10.65
CA SER A 94 9.51 -8.69 9.95
C SER A 94 9.20 -8.60 8.45
N SER A 95 8.21 -7.79 8.09
CA SER A 95 7.78 -7.55 6.71
C SER A 95 7.24 -6.14 6.50
N ILE A 96 7.45 -5.61 5.29
CA ILE A 96 6.89 -4.33 4.85
C ILE A 96 6.14 -4.57 3.53
N VAL A 97 4.85 -4.32 3.52
CA VAL A 97 3.98 -4.58 2.36
C VAL A 97 3.10 -3.36 2.04
N PRO A 98 2.83 -3.07 0.75
CA PRO A 98 1.98 -1.96 0.39
C PRO A 98 0.53 -2.25 0.80
N ALA A 99 -0.17 -1.23 1.30
CA ALA A 99 -1.61 -1.31 1.48
C ALA A 99 -2.32 -1.35 0.11
N THR A 100 -3.47 -2.01 0.07
CA THR A 100 -4.33 -2.06 -1.11
C THR A 100 -5.77 -1.76 -0.70
N GLY A 101 -6.55 -1.29 -1.66
CA GLY A 101 -7.95 -0.96 -1.45
C GLY A 101 -8.36 0.31 -2.17
N ILE A 102 -9.48 0.88 -1.74
CA ILE A 102 -9.98 2.15 -2.29
C ILE A 102 -9.06 3.28 -1.83
N GLY A 103 -8.60 4.10 -2.77
CA GLY A 103 -7.71 5.22 -2.51
C GLY A 103 -6.22 4.89 -2.63
N SER A 104 -5.80 3.66 -2.35
CA SER A 104 -4.44 3.24 -2.68
C SER A 104 -4.24 3.22 -4.20
N PRO A 105 -3.00 3.40 -4.71
CA PRO A 105 -2.71 3.11 -6.11
C PRO A 105 -3.20 1.71 -6.49
N PRO A 106 -3.76 1.50 -7.70
CA PRO A 106 -4.12 0.17 -8.17
C PRO A 106 -2.92 -0.78 -8.16
N VAL A 107 -3.15 -2.08 -7.94
CA VAL A 107 -2.07 -3.08 -7.79
C VAL A 107 -1.08 -3.07 -8.96
N GLU A 108 -1.57 -2.88 -10.18
CA GLU A 108 -0.73 -2.76 -11.39
C GLU A 108 0.21 -1.55 -11.37
N VAL A 109 -0.16 -0.49 -10.66
CA VAL A 109 0.68 0.68 -10.41
C VAL A 109 1.67 0.38 -9.30
N ILE A 110 1.20 -0.16 -8.17
CA ILE A 110 2.06 -0.53 -7.02
C ILE A 110 3.23 -1.40 -7.47
N LYS A 111 2.97 -2.43 -8.30
CA LYS A 111 4.01 -3.33 -8.85
C LYS A 111 5.12 -2.63 -9.63
N LYS A 112 4.89 -1.40 -10.12
CA LYS A 112 5.88 -0.63 -10.87
C LYS A 112 6.71 0.30 -9.99
N VAL A 113 6.12 0.83 -8.92
CA VAL A 113 6.68 1.95 -8.16
C VAL A 113 7.14 1.56 -6.75
N PHE A 114 6.61 0.47 -6.20
CA PHE A 114 6.94 0.04 -4.85
C PHE A 114 8.40 -0.47 -4.79
N PRO A 115 9.20 -0.03 -3.80
CA PRO A 115 10.65 -0.21 -3.82
C PRO A 115 11.11 -1.62 -3.41
N MET A 116 10.23 -2.50 -2.95
CA MET A 116 10.56 -3.83 -2.44
C MET A 116 9.76 -4.91 -3.16
N PRO A 117 10.27 -6.15 -3.23
CA PRO A 117 9.45 -7.28 -3.67
C PRO A 117 8.28 -7.50 -2.72
N PHE A 118 7.10 -7.71 -3.28
CA PHE A 118 5.90 -8.11 -2.55
C PHE A 118 5.08 -9.03 -3.42
N ASP A 119 4.39 -9.97 -2.80
CA ASP A 119 3.39 -10.80 -3.45
C ASP A 119 2.08 -10.68 -2.67
N PHE A 120 0.98 -10.52 -3.40
CA PHE A 120 -0.34 -10.69 -2.83
C PHE A 120 -0.72 -12.14 -3.02
N GLU A 121 -1.05 -12.82 -1.91
CA GLU A 121 -1.65 -14.14 -2.01
C GLU A 121 -2.92 -14.05 -2.85
N PRO A 122 -3.09 -14.91 -3.87
CA PRO A 122 -4.32 -14.94 -4.63
C PRO A 122 -5.47 -15.25 -3.66
N PHE A 123 -6.64 -14.64 -3.92
CA PHE A 123 -7.82 -15.00 -3.15
C PHE A 123 -8.05 -16.51 -3.28
N PRO A 124 -8.24 -17.25 -2.17
CA PRO A 124 -8.33 -18.68 -2.21
C PRO A 124 -9.52 -19.14 -3.06
N GLU A 125 -9.30 -20.16 -3.90
CA GLU A 125 -10.38 -20.77 -4.69
C GLU A 125 -11.43 -21.44 -3.79
N ASP A 126 -10.99 -21.98 -2.65
CA ASP A 126 -11.82 -22.57 -1.60
C ASP A 126 -11.59 -21.81 -0.29
N VAL A 127 -12.55 -20.93 0.02
CA VAL A 127 -12.52 -20.09 1.22
C VAL A 127 -12.62 -20.93 2.49
N ASP A 128 -13.41 -22.00 2.49
CA ASP A 128 -13.63 -22.83 3.68
C ASP A 128 -12.33 -23.57 4.06
N SER A 129 -11.68 -24.20 3.07
CA SER A 129 -10.39 -24.86 3.28
C SER A 129 -9.28 -23.87 3.69
N PHE A 130 -9.29 -22.65 3.12
CA PHE A 130 -8.37 -21.60 3.50
C PHE A 130 -8.58 -21.15 4.95
N LEU A 131 -9.81 -20.90 5.37
CA LEU A 131 -10.14 -20.51 6.74
C LEU A 131 -9.78 -21.61 7.74
N ASP A 132 -10.07 -22.88 7.43
CA ASP A 132 -9.68 -24.02 8.26
C ASP A 132 -8.15 -24.12 8.44
N GLN A 133 -7.39 -23.88 7.38
CA GLN A 133 -5.92 -23.84 7.45
C GLN A 133 -5.40 -22.64 8.23
N LEU A 134 -6.06 -21.48 8.08
CA LEU A 134 -5.71 -20.26 8.80
C LEU A 134 -5.88 -20.47 10.31
N VAL A 135 -7.02 -21.00 10.75
CA VAL A 135 -7.31 -21.29 12.16
C VAL A 135 -6.27 -22.26 12.74
N LYS A 136 -5.98 -23.36 12.02
CA LYS A 136 -4.97 -24.35 12.45
C LYS A 136 -3.56 -23.75 12.55
N LYS A 137 -3.17 -22.84 11.65
CA LYS A 137 -1.87 -22.16 11.72
C LYS A 137 -1.78 -21.17 12.89
N VAL A 138 -2.88 -20.49 13.23
CA VAL A 138 -2.93 -19.56 14.37
C VAL A 138 -2.76 -20.32 15.70
N GLU A 139 -3.35 -21.51 15.84
CA GLU A 139 -3.16 -22.36 17.02
C GLU A 139 -1.67 -22.75 17.18
N VAL A 140 -1.00 -23.16 16.10
CA VAL A 140 0.42 -23.54 16.13
C VAL A 140 1.33 -22.38 16.56
N GLN A 141 1.13 -21.17 16.02
CA GLN A 141 1.93 -20.01 16.41
C GLN A 141 1.69 -19.55 17.85
N THR A 142 0.50 -19.82 18.40
CA THR A 142 0.17 -19.48 19.79
C THR A 142 0.89 -20.43 20.75
N ILE A 143 0.93 -21.72 20.42
CA ILE A 143 1.61 -22.76 21.22
C ILE A 143 3.13 -22.57 21.19
N GLU A 144 3.72 -22.20 20.04
CA GLU A 144 5.16 -21.91 19.96
C GLU A 144 5.59 -20.69 20.79
N LYS A 145 4.73 -19.68 20.91
CA LYS A 145 4.99 -18.53 21.81
C LYS A 145 4.93 -18.91 23.29
N GLU A 146 3.95 -19.72 23.69
CA GLU A 146 3.84 -20.18 25.08
C GLU A 146 5.03 -21.05 25.50
N HIS A 147 5.60 -21.85 24.59
CA HIS A 147 6.78 -22.66 24.88
C HIS A 147 8.10 -21.88 24.98
N THR A 148 8.16 -20.62 24.52
CA THR A 148 9.40 -19.81 24.57
C THR A 148 9.49 -18.94 25.83
N ASP A 149 8.37 -18.71 26.53
CA ASP A 149 8.32 -17.92 27.77
C ASP A 149 8.54 -18.76 29.05
N ASP A 150 8.66 -20.09 28.93
CA ASP A 150 8.81 -21.03 30.05
C ASP A 150 10.27 -21.44 30.34
N ASP A 151 11.27 -20.84 29.68
CA ASP A 151 12.68 -21.05 30.02
C ASP A 151 13.05 -20.22 31.28
N GLU A 152 12.87 -20.90 32.41
CA GLU A 152 13.22 -20.57 33.78
C GLU A 152 14.45 -19.66 33.97
N ILE A 153 14.28 -18.57 34.72
CA ILE A 153 15.39 -17.82 35.35
C ILE A 153 15.88 -18.67 36.55
N PRO A 154 17.15 -19.13 36.59
CA PRO A 154 17.66 -19.82 37.75
C PRO A 154 17.90 -18.81 38.89
N PHE A 155 17.30 -19.06 40.06
CA PHE A 155 17.58 -18.34 41.31
C PHE A 155 18.95 -18.69 41.90
#